data_AF-A0A1Y3W5N8-F1
#
_entry.id   AF-A0A1Y3W5N8-F1
#
_cell.length_a   1.000
_cell.length_b   1.000
_cell.length_c   1.000
_cell.angle_alpha   90.00
_cell.angle_beta   90.00
_cell.angle_gamma   90.00
#
_symmetry.space_group_name_H-M   'P 1'
#
loop_
_entity.id
_entity.type
_entity.pdbx_description
1 polymer ?
#
loop_
_entity_poly.entity_id
_entity_poly.type
_entity_poly.pdbx_seq_one_letter_code
_entity_poly.pdbx_strand_id
1 'polypeptide(L)'
;MRILHGNAIATIPQLAEQFHVCDRTVRTIVREMEDQKDRYGNYGILSDGNLKRVNILAFTDYYNYRDMLKSKNGKKHVPPYNPQEIAKAMGFYTEVVS
;
A
#
# COMPACT_ATOMS: atom_id res chain seq x y z
N MET A 1 -23.40 -1.52 -9.72
CA MET A 1 -22.66 -2.63 -9.06
C MET A 1 -21.18 -2.29 -9.12
N ARG A 2 -20.45 -2.26 -8.00
CA ARG A 2 -18.99 -2.03 -8.01
C ARG A 2 -18.30 -3.37 -8.27
N ILE A 3 -17.57 -3.50 -9.38
CA ILE A 3 -16.83 -4.72 -9.71
C ILE A 3 -15.36 -4.51 -9.30
N LEU A 4 -14.86 -5.36 -8.40
CA LEU A 4 -13.45 -5.42 -8.03
C LEU A 4 -12.70 -6.23 -9.10
N HIS A 5 -11.84 -5.58 -9.89
CA HIS A 5 -11.17 -6.23 -11.03
C HIS A 5 -9.78 -6.80 -10.72
N GLY A 6 -9.32 -6.78 -9.47
CA GLY A 6 -7.96 -7.21 -9.14
C GLY A 6 -7.78 -7.75 -7.74
N ASN A 7 -6.77 -8.61 -7.59
CA ASN A 7 -6.23 -8.98 -6.29
C ASN A 7 -5.35 -7.83 -5.79
N ALA A 8 -5.78 -7.13 -4.74
CA ALA A 8 -5.02 -6.03 -4.13
C ALA A 8 -3.81 -6.50 -3.31
N ILE A 9 -3.51 -7.80 -3.31
CA ILE A 9 -2.39 -8.40 -2.57
C ILE A 9 -1.26 -8.77 -3.54
N ALA A 10 -0.06 -8.26 -3.26
CA ALA A 10 1.15 -8.54 -4.01
C ALA A 10 2.24 -9.17 -3.15
N THR A 11 3.11 -9.92 -3.81
CA THR A 11 4.40 -10.38 -3.26
C THR A 11 5.47 -9.29 -3.42
N ILE A 12 6.62 -9.46 -2.74
CA ILE A 12 7.76 -8.57 -2.89
C ILE A 12 8.23 -8.44 -4.35
N PRO A 13 8.41 -9.54 -5.12
CA PRO A 13 8.83 -9.42 -6.52
C PRO A 13 7.79 -8.71 -7.41
N GLN A 14 6.49 -8.95 -7.18
CA GLN A 14 5.43 -8.28 -7.92
C GLN A 14 5.41 -6.76 -7.67
N LEU A 15 5.64 -6.33 -6.41
CA LEU A 15 5.80 -4.92 -6.09
C LEU A 15 7.07 -4.32 -6.70
N ALA A 16 8.17 -5.07 -6.71
CA ALA A 16 9.43 -4.63 -7.29
C ALA A 16 9.27 -4.36 -8.80
N GLU A 17 8.60 -5.28 -9.50
CA GLU A 17 8.25 -5.13 -10.91
C GLU A 17 7.30 -3.94 -11.13
N GLN A 18 6.18 -3.89 -10.41
CA GLN A 18 5.15 -2.85 -10.59
C GLN A 18 5.66 -1.43 -10.34
N PHE A 19 6.55 -1.25 -9.37
CA PHE A 19 7.09 0.06 -9.00
C PHE A 19 8.46 0.34 -9.62
N HIS A 20 8.98 -0.56 -10.47
CA HIS A 20 10.29 -0.45 -11.10
C HIS A 20 11.44 -0.19 -10.09
N VAL A 21 11.42 -0.89 -8.96
CA VAL A 21 12.44 -0.81 -7.91
C VAL A 21 12.99 -2.19 -7.59
N CYS A 22 14.16 -2.27 -6.95
CA CYS A 22 14.70 -3.56 -6.54
C CYS A 22 13.96 -4.16 -5.31
N ASP A 23 13.95 -5.49 -5.21
CA ASP A 23 13.43 -6.24 -4.07
C ASP A 23 13.89 -5.71 -2.70
N ARG A 24 15.16 -5.28 -2.61
CA ARG A 24 15.72 -4.74 -1.37
C ARG A 24 14.97 -3.47 -0.94
N THR A 25 14.67 -2.58 -1.88
CA THR A 25 13.91 -1.36 -1.63
C THR A 25 12.51 -1.70 -1.13
N VAL A 26 11.81 -2.63 -1.79
CA VAL A 26 10.47 -3.07 -1.37
C VAL A 26 10.51 -3.67 0.04
N ARG A 27 11.48 -4.53 0.36
CA ARG A 27 11.61 -5.13 1.70
C ARG A 27 11.85 -4.09 2.78
N THR A 28 12.66 -3.07 2.50
CA THR A 28 12.86 -1.95 3.42
C THR A 28 11.55 -1.21 3.66
N ILE A 29 10.80 -0.90 2.60
CA ILE A 29 9.50 -0.21 2.72
C ILE A 29 8.51 -1.05 3.52
N VAL A 30 8.39 -2.34 3.23
CA VAL A 30 7.48 -3.24 3.94
C VAL A 30 7.82 -3.33 5.43
N ARG A 31 9.11 -3.36 5.80
CA ARG A 31 9.52 -3.30 7.21
C ARG A 31 9.10 -2.00 7.88
N GLU A 32 9.29 -0.85 7.22
CA GLU A 32 8.86 0.43 7.79
C GLU A 32 7.31 0.52 7.92
N MET A 33 6.57 -0.14 7.01
CA MET A 33 5.12 -0.25 7.09
C MET A 33 4.62 -1.09 8.28
N GLU A 34 5.42 -2.04 8.80
CA GLU A 34 5.06 -2.81 10.00
C GLU A 34 4.82 -1.90 11.21
N ASP A 35 5.49 -0.75 11.27
CA ASP A 35 5.32 0.27 12.30
C ASP A 35 4.08 1.17 12.09
N GLN A 36 3.36 1.02 10.97
CA GLN A 36 2.17 1.82 10.61
C GLN A 36 0.86 1.05 10.79
N LYS A 37 0.80 0.17 11.80
CA LYS A 37 -0.38 -0.68 12.08
C LYS A 37 -1.63 0.12 12.43
N ASP A 38 -1.47 1.28 13.08
CA ASP A 38 -2.54 2.22 13.37
C ASP A 38 -3.17 2.79 12.10
N ARG A 39 -2.38 2.99 11.04
CA ARG A 39 -2.83 3.53 9.75
C ARG A 39 -3.42 2.47 8.82
N TYR A 40 -2.74 1.33 8.65
CA TYR A 40 -3.12 0.31 7.66
C TYR A 40 -3.86 -0.90 8.24
N GLY A 41 -3.96 -0.97 9.56
CA GLY A 41 -4.62 -2.07 10.26
C GLY A 41 -3.99 -3.44 9.97
N ASN A 42 -4.78 -4.49 10.18
CA ASN A 42 -4.33 -5.88 9.99
C ASN A 42 -4.23 -6.30 8.52
N TYR A 43 -4.64 -5.44 7.58
CA TYR A 43 -4.68 -5.74 6.15
C TYR A 43 -3.60 -5.04 5.33
N GLY A 44 -2.72 -4.23 5.94
CA GLY A 44 -1.59 -3.62 5.25
C GLY A 44 -0.54 -4.65 4.83
N ILE A 45 -0.18 -5.54 5.76
CA ILE A 45 0.77 -6.64 5.56
C ILE A 45 0.16 -7.91 6.14
N LEU A 46 -0.09 -8.88 5.28
CA LEU A 46 -0.45 -10.24 5.66
C LEU A 46 0.83 -11.06 5.76
N SER A 47 1.13 -11.59 6.94
CA SER A 47 2.39 -12.27 7.23
C SER A 47 2.15 -13.70 7.68
N ASP A 48 2.89 -14.64 7.10
CA ASP A 48 3.08 -16.00 7.61
C ASP A 48 4.59 -16.26 7.73
N GLY A 49 5.15 -15.99 8.91
CA GLY A 49 6.60 -15.98 9.14
C GLY A 49 7.35 -15.07 8.16
N ASN A 50 8.21 -15.67 7.33
CA ASN A 50 9.01 -14.97 6.32
C ASN A 50 8.25 -14.63 5.03
N LEU A 51 7.06 -15.21 4.83
CA LEU A 51 6.22 -14.94 3.67
C LEU A 51 5.36 -13.72 3.95
N LYS A 52 5.67 -12.63 3.25
CA LYS A 52 4.89 -11.39 3.29
C LYS A 52 4.02 -11.27 2.04
N ARG A 53 2.79 -10.86 2.25
CA ARG A 53 1.79 -10.51 1.24
C ARG A 53 1.31 -9.10 1.58
N VAL A 54 1.47 -8.18 0.65
CA VAL A 54 1.33 -6.74 0.92
C VAL A 54 0.11 -6.22 0.18
N ASN A 55 -0.70 -5.43 0.87
CA ASN A 55 -1.78 -4.71 0.22
C ASN A 55 -1.22 -3.56 -0.61
N ILE A 56 -1.42 -3.62 -1.93
CA ILE A 56 -0.91 -2.67 -2.91
C ILE A 56 -1.41 -1.25 -2.60
N LEU A 57 -2.63 -1.10 -2.11
CA LEU A 57 -3.19 0.22 -1.77
C LEU A 57 -2.47 0.84 -0.57
N ALA A 58 -2.21 0.04 0.47
CA ALA A 58 -1.44 0.46 1.63
C ALA A 58 0.03 0.76 1.27
N PHE A 59 0.62 -0.06 0.39
CA PHE A 59 1.97 0.17 -0.10
C PHE A 59 2.06 1.47 -0.89
N THR A 60 1.08 1.74 -1.76
CA THR A 60 1.02 2.97 -2.58
C THR A 60 0.88 4.21 -1.70
N ASP A 61 -0.02 4.18 -0.71
CA ASP A 61 -0.16 5.26 0.26
C ASP A 61 1.15 5.52 1.02
N TYR A 62 1.74 4.46 1.58
CA TYR A 62 2.98 4.57 2.32
C TYR A 62 4.11 5.10 1.45
N TYR A 63 4.25 4.57 0.23
CA TYR A 63 5.30 4.99 -0.71
C TYR A 63 5.19 6.48 -1.04
N ASN A 64 3.97 6.97 -1.27
CA ASN A 64 3.71 8.37 -1.58
C ASN A 64 4.00 9.32 -0.40
N TYR A 65 3.71 8.88 0.83
CA TYR A 65 3.89 9.70 2.03
C TYR A 65 5.11 9.31 2.88
N ARG A 66 6.01 8.46 2.36
CA ARG A 66 7.06 7.78 3.14
C ARG A 66 7.90 8.73 3.98
N ASP A 67 8.40 9.80 3.38
CA ASP A 67 9.29 10.76 4.07
C ASP A 67 8.54 11.54 5.15
N MET A 68 7.27 11.89 4.89
CA MET A 68 6.41 12.57 5.86
C MET A 68 6.04 11.65 7.02
N LEU A 69 5.72 10.39 6.74
CA LEU A 69 5.43 9.37 7.75
C LEU A 69 6.65 9.05 8.62
N LYS A 70 7.87 9.14 8.08
CA LYS A 70 9.10 8.97 8.87
C LYS A 70 9.44 10.19 9.72
N SER A 71 8.96 11.37 9.37
CA SER A 71 9.20 12.62 10.11
C SER A 71 8.16 12.84 11.20
N LYS A 72 8.61 13.12 12.44
CA LYS A 72 7.73 13.45 13.58
C LYS A 72 6.79 14.62 13.27
N ASN A 73 7.30 15.64 12.57
CA ASN A 73 6.52 16.81 12.18
C ASN A 73 5.78 16.61 10.85
N GLY A 74 6.23 15.67 10.01
CA GLY A 74 5.59 15.38 8.72
C GLY A 74 4.27 14.64 8.88
N LYS A 75 4.17 13.70 9.83
CA LYS A 75 2.97 12.89 10.09
C LYS A 75 1.68 13.69 10.21
N LYS A 76 1.73 14.89 10.83
CA LYS A 76 0.55 15.75 11.03
C LYS A 76 -0.04 16.31 9.73
N HIS A 77 0.71 16.26 8.63
CA HIS A 77 0.30 16.74 7.31
C HIS A 77 -0.14 15.60 6.38
N VAL A 78 0.03 14.34 6.81
CA VAL A 78 -0.40 13.19 6.01
C VAL A 78 -1.91 13.03 6.15
N PRO A 79 -2.68 13.01 5.04
CA PRO A 79 -4.12 12.82 5.12
C PRO A 79 -4.47 11.43 5.68
N PRO A 80 -5.69 11.23 6.22
CA PRO A 80 -6.17 9.90 6.60
C PRO A 80 -6.06 8.91 5.44
N TYR A 81 -5.72 7.66 5.75
CA TYR A 81 -5.63 6.61 4.73
C TYR A 81 -7.00 6.34 4.10
N ASN A 82 -7.10 6.47 2.77
CA ASN A 82 -8.33 6.29 2.00
C ASN A 82 -8.11 5.28 0.85
N PRO A 83 -8.27 3.97 1.08
CA PRO A 83 -8.01 2.96 0.06
C PRO A 83 -8.92 3.08 -1.17
N GLN A 84 -10.13 3.61 -1.02
CA GLN A 84 -11.08 3.77 -2.13
C GLN A 84 -10.59 4.80 -3.15
N GLU A 85 -10.01 5.90 -2.68
CA GLU A 85 -9.45 6.95 -3.52
C GLU A 85 -8.23 6.45 -4.30
N ILE A 86 -7.33 5.74 -3.62
CA ILE A 86 -6.13 5.15 -4.23
C ILE A 86 -6.53 4.14 -5.30
N ALA A 87 -7.46 3.25 -4.98
CA ALA A 87 -7.93 2.25 -5.91
C ALA A 87 -8.63 2.86 -7.13
N LYS A 88 -9.38 3.97 -6.95
CA LYS A 88 -9.94 4.73 -8.07
C LYS A 88 -8.83 5.34 -8.94
N ALA A 89 -7.83 5.98 -8.33
CA ALA A 89 -6.70 6.59 -9.04
C ALA A 89 -5.84 5.58 -9.80
N MET A 90 -5.71 4.36 -9.26
CA MET A 90 -4.96 3.26 -9.87
C MET A 90 -5.78 2.43 -10.88
N GLY A 91 -7.06 2.77 -11.11
CA GLY A 91 -7.92 2.03 -12.04
C GLY A 91 -8.43 0.67 -11.54
N PHE A 92 -8.33 0.38 -10.24
CA PHE A 92 -8.90 -0.83 -9.64
C PHE A 92 -10.45 -0.83 -9.63
N TYR A 93 -11.06 0.35 -9.75
CA TYR A 93 -12.51 0.53 -9.83
C TYR A 93 -12.89 1.34 -11.07
N THR A 94 -13.83 0.81 -11.86
CA THR A 94 -14.60 1.58 -12.82
C THR A 94 -16.04 1.71 -12.32
N GLU A 95 -16.60 2.91 -12.40
CA GLU A 95 -18.04 3.08 -12.22
C GLU A 95 -18.72 2.58 -13.48
N VAL A 96 -19.50 1.50 -13.38
CA VAL A 96 -20.43 1.13 -14.44
C VAL A 96 -21.59 2.12 -14.35
N VAL A 97 -21.58 3.11 -15.25
CA VAL A 97 -22.75 3.97 -15.48
C VAL A 97 -23.75 3.13 -16.28
N SER A 98 -24.87 2.79 -15.64
CA SER A 98 -26.03 2.15 -16.27
C SER A 98 -26.90 3.19 -16.95
#